data_AF-A0A7Y2IEF6-F1
#
_entry.id   AF-A0A7Y2IEF6-F1
#
_cell.length_a   1.000
_cell.length_b   1.000
_cell.length_c   1.000
_cell.angle_alpha   90.00
_cell.angle_beta   90.00
_cell.angle_gamma   90.00
#
_symmetry.space_group_name_H-M   'P 1'
#
loop_
_entity.id
_entity.type
_entity.pdbx_description
1 polymer ?
#
loop_
_entity_poly.entity_id
_entity_poly.type
_entity_poly.pdbx_seq_one_letter_code
_entity_poly.pdbx_strand_id
1 'polypeptide(L)'
;MTQKVLRFFGALLLASTLLMGTIPAAEAETGRDLFVSPSGSDSNTGTASSQAWRSLQFASDQLVAGDTLWVMGGNYKGFSMGPRGRSDAWIRIVNYPGANPVVDGDEGSGLEINDASYVEVRGLEFRGDADRNQNPHAIGMLITGNSHHLRFVNNVVHHFGAGGIITYHSGDHLEFYHNTIHSNANWNPDQHSGMSMLGLVDDGDGPDAYGYNNYVVGNLIYNNEVLVKTDQFGGGTRITDGNCFVIDVTLESGYQGRTLFGSNICVDNGGRGTQAYRSARLDVVNNTFYHNMRSLDVARIGSEVMAYDSHDVRFANNLIISFFFFVTVTTVIYTQIAYQNNLTVGNRTATTHSSDRHLALGTPVLINGSVNAGINTVESFTPRADSAAVDGGSASYTAALLVDFAGNSRQAGSAPDNGAVERGATAAANWPWNSDLPAPSSTGSSGQPAPTIQPTEARVQAVGRLYSAAFLRAPDARGLQYWSTVDARLVDIAYAFSISDEFKNTYGVLSNEGFVDRMYRNVLQRPADANGAAYWNNLMTNGLSRAEVLLYFSDSAEYRNQ
;
A
#
# COMPACT_ATOMS: atom_id res chain seq x y z
N MET A 1 44.68 53.82 15.68
CA MET A 1 44.89 54.64 14.46
C MET A 1 45.44 53.71 13.38
N THR A 2 44.61 53.17 12.48
CA THR A 2 44.47 53.62 11.06
C THR A 2 45.83 53.67 10.34
N GLN A 3 46.15 52.89 9.30
CA GLN A 3 45.44 52.68 8.03
C GLN A 3 46.02 51.44 7.27
N LYS A 4 45.15 50.78 6.48
CA LYS A 4 45.48 49.83 5.40
C LYS A 4 45.87 50.59 4.12
N VAL A 5 46.86 50.12 3.34
CA VAL A 5 46.90 50.25 1.86
C VAL A 5 47.66 49.05 1.24
N LEU A 6 47.07 48.53 0.16
CA LEU A 6 47.42 47.40 -0.71
C LEU A 6 48.42 47.81 -1.82
N ARG A 7 49.28 46.91 -2.32
CA ARG A 7 49.49 46.60 -3.77
C ARG A 7 50.75 45.75 -4.09
N PHE A 8 50.50 44.62 -4.77
CA PHE A 8 51.17 44.02 -5.95
C PHE A 8 52.71 43.89 -6.04
N PHE A 9 53.16 42.64 -6.22
CA PHE A 9 54.22 42.27 -7.16
C PHE A 9 53.78 41.07 -8.00
N GLY A 10 54.12 41.11 -9.29
CA GLY A 10 53.75 40.12 -10.29
C GLY A 10 54.84 39.13 -10.66
N ALA A 11 54.39 38.15 -11.46
CA ALA A 11 55.07 37.31 -12.45
C ALA A 11 56.16 36.31 -11.98
N LEU A 12 55.88 35.01 -12.18
CA LEU A 12 56.65 34.24 -13.17
C LEU A 12 55.83 33.07 -13.73
N LEU A 13 55.78 33.01 -15.06
CA LEU A 13 55.23 31.94 -15.91
C LEU A 13 56.06 30.64 -15.79
N LEU A 14 55.38 29.50 -15.79
CA LEU A 14 55.85 28.31 -16.50
C LEU A 14 54.76 27.88 -17.48
N ALA A 15 55.04 28.07 -18.77
CA ALA A 15 54.19 27.64 -19.86
C ALA A 15 54.44 26.15 -20.12
N SER A 16 53.50 25.29 -19.70
CA SER A 16 53.32 23.96 -20.25
C SER A 16 52.08 24.00 -21.15
N THR A 17 52.30 23.89 -22.45
CA THR A 17 51.24 23.70 -23.44
C THR A 17 50.61 22.33 -23.22
N LEU A 18 49.54 22.27 -22.42
CA LEU A 18 48.62 21.14 -22.39
C LEU A 18 47.82 21.18 -23.70
N LEU A 19 48.02 20.20 -24.58
CA LEU A 19 47.03 19.86 -25.59
C LEU A 19 45.75 19.46 -24.83
N MET A 20 44.80 20.39 -24.70
CA MET A 20 43.43 20.06 -24.35
C MET A 20 42.80 19.34 -25.54
N GLY A 21 43.05 18.04 -25.63
CA GLY A 21 42.12 17.17 -26.33
C GLY A 21 40.78 17.30 -25.62
N THR A 22 39.76 17.76 -26.34
CA THR A 22 38.38 17.62 -25.89
C THR A 22 38.12 16.14 -25.67
N ILE A 23 38.13 15.70 -24.41
CA ILE A 23 37.56 14.40 -24.05
C ILE A 23 36.08 14.55 -24.44
N PRO A 24 35.56 13.78 -25.40
CA PRO A 24 34.14 13.79 -25.66
C PRO A 24 33.46 13.47 -24.32
N ALA A 25 32.50 14.31 -23.91
CA ALA A 25 31.61 13.94 -22.83
C ALA A 25 31.08 12.55 -23.17
N ALA A 26 31.25 11.59 -22.25
CA ALA A 26 30.66 10.27 -22.42
C ALA A 26 29.18 10.51 -22.71
N GLU A 27 28.73 10.12 -23.92
CA GLU A 27 27.30 10.05 -24.19
C GLU A 27 26.71 9.15 -23.12
N ALA A 28 25.64 9.61 -22.46
CA ALA A 28 24.88 8.75 -21.57
C ALA A 28 24.46 7.54 -22.40
N GLU A 29 25.05 6.36 -22.12
CA GLU A 29 24.60 5.13 -22.75
C GLU A 29 23.11 5.01 -22.45
N THR A 30 22.29 5.14 -23.48
CA THR A 30 20.87 4.83 -23.38
C THR A 30 20.79 3.36 -23.01
N GLY A 31 20.37 3.07 -21.77
CA GLY A 31 20.26 1.70 -21.31
C GLY A 31 19.32 0.87 -22.18
N ARG A 32 19.49 -0.44 -22.16
CA ARG A 32 18.81 -1.35 -23.08
C ARG A 32 17.36 -1.53 -22.66
N ASP A 33 16.46 -1.60 -23.64
CA ASP A 33 15.13 -2.15 -23.44
C ASP A 33 15.19 -3.68 -23.57
N LEU A 34 14.92 -4.35 -22.46
CA LEU A 34 14.96 -5.80 -22.32
C LEU A 34 13.56 -6.33 -22.00
N PHE A 35 13.29 -7.59 -22.34
CA PHE A 35 11.95 -8.18 -22.24
C PHE A 35 12.00 -9.54 -21.56
N VAL A 36 11.04 -9.79 -20.68
CA VAL A 36 10.84 -11.10 -20.05
C VAL A 36 9.38 -11.52 -20.16
N SER A 37 9.13 -12.79 -20.48
CA SER A 37 7.80 -13.36 -20.71
C SER A 37 7.78 -14.83 -20.29
N PRO A 38 6.73 -15.36 -19.65
CA PRO A 38 6.71 -16.78 -19.27
C PRO A 38 6.75 -17.73 -20.48
N SER A 39 6.35 -17.26 -21.68
CA SER A 39 6.48 -18.00 -22.94
C SER A 39 7.83 -17.81 -23.65
N GLY A 40 8.73 -17.01 -23.07
CA GLY A 40 10.07 -16.76 -23.59
C GLY A 40 11.05 -17.92 -23.37
N SER A 41 12.33 -17.67 -23.61
CA SER A 41 13.42 -18.61 -23.38
C SER A 41 14.64 -17.86 -22.87
N ASP A 42 15.29 -18.36 -21.83
CA ASP A 42 16.52 -17.77 -21.27
C ASP A 42 17.73 -17.91 -22.23
N SER A 43 17.57 -18.65 -23.34
CA SER A 43 18.53 -18.67 -24.45
C SER A 43 18.33 -17.55 -25.49
N ASN A 44 17.24 -16.78 -25.38
CA ASN A 44 16.99 -15.64 -26.26
C ASN A 44 17.87 -14.44 -25.89
N THR A 45 17.88 -13.41 -26.74
CA THR A 45 18.66 -12.18 -26.51
C THR A 45 18.03 -11.23 -25.48
N GLY A 46 16.71 -11.34 -25.23
CA GLY A 46 15.98 -10.41 -24.37
C GLY A 46 15.70 -9.05 -25.00
N THR A 47 16.19 -8.76 -26.21
CA THR A 47 16.18 -7.40 -26.81
C THR A 47 14.90 -7.04 -27.58
N ALA A 48 13.94 -7.95 -27.66
CA ALA A 48 12.63 -7.73 -28.26
C ALA A 48 11.60 -8.63 -27.59
N SER A 49 10.32 -8.26 -27.62
CA SER A 49 9.22 -9.07 -27.07
C SER A 49 9.16 -10.49 -27.64
N SER A 50 9.44 -10.66 -28.94
CA SER A 50 9.53 -11.97 -29.61
C SER A 50 10.78 -12.79 -29.25
N GLN A 51 11.74 -12.17 -28.56
CA GLN A 51 12.98 -12.75 -28.09
C GLN A 51 13.13 -12.54 -26.58
N ALA A 52 12.00 -12.47 -25.86
CA ALA A 52 12.02 -12.26 -24.41
C ALA A 52 12.69 -13.43 -23.69
N TRP A 53 13.40 -13.12 -22.60
CA TRP A 53 13.82 -14.11 -21.62
C TRP A 53 12.61 -14.72 -20.92
N ARG A 54 12.81 -15.85 -20.23
CA ARG A 54 11.70 -16.56 -19.58
C ARG A 54 11.56 -16.18 -18.11
N SER A 55 12.67 -16.16 -17.38
CA SER A 55 12.65 -16.01 -15.92
C SER A 55 13.12 -14.63 -15.46
N LEU A 56 12.52 -14.13 -14.38
CA LEU A 56 12.93 -12.88 -13.75
C LEU A 56 14.32 -12.97 -13.12
N GLN A 57 14.66 -14.11 -12.51
CA GLN A 57 16.01 -14.29 -11.96
C GLN A 57 17.08 -14.19 -13.05
N PHE A 58 16.92 -14.94 -14.15
CA PHE A 58 17.87 -14.87 -15.26
C PHE A 58 17.97 -13.45 -15.80
N ALA A 59 16.84 -12.77 -16.02
CA ALA A 59 16.82 -11.39 -16.49
C ALA A 59 17.55 -10.45 -15.51
N SER A 60 17.24 -10.53 -14.22
CA SER A 60 17.88 -9.74 -13.15
C SER A 60 19.39 -9.86 -13.19
N ASP A 61 19.91 -11.09 -13.37
CA ASP A 61 21.34 -11.38 -13.44
C ASP A 61 22.04 -10.74 -14.66
N GLN A 62 21.29 -10.39 -15.71
CA GLN A 62 21.82 -9.74 -16.92
C GLN A 62 21.75 -8.20 -16.90
N LEU A 63 20.95 -7.62 -15.99
CA LEU A 63 20.72 -6.17 -15.97
C LEU A 63 21.98 -5.42 -15.54
N VAL A 64 22.25 -4.33 -16.24
CA VAL A 64 23.27 -3.34 -15.87
C VAL A 64 22.66 -1.96 -15.76
N ALA A 65 23.37 -1.04 -15.10
CA ALA A 65 22.96 0.35 -14.91
C ALA A 65 22.39 0.98 -16.19
N GLY A 66 21.19 1.56 -16.07
CA GLY A 66 20.46 2.22 -17.15
C GLY A 66 19.42 1.32 -17.85
N ASP A 67 19.57 -0.01 -17.79
CA ASP A 67 18.65 -0.92 -18.45
C ASP A 67 17.21 -0.79 -17.93
N THR A 68 16.25 -1.01 -18.83
CA THR A 68 14.84 -1.19 -18.49
C THR A 68 14.40 -2.59 -18.90
N LEU A 69 13.98 -3.39 -17.92
CA LEU A 69 13.36 -4.69 -18.11
C LEU A 69 11.84 -4.54 -18.14
N TRP A 70 11.25 -4.76 -19.30
CA TRP A 70 9.81 -4.83 -19.51
C TRP A 70 9.28 -6.24 -19.21
N VAL A 71 8.47 -6.34 -18.16
CA VAL A 71 7.88 -7.57 -17.66
C VAL A 71 6.51 -7.78 -18.30
N MET A 72 6.41 -8.77 -19.19
CA MET A 72 5.15 -9.09 -19.87
C MET A 72 4.16 -9.78 -18.93
N GLY A 73 2.88 -9.87 -19.34
CA GLY A 73 1.84 -10.46 -18.49
C GLY A 73 2.05 -11.95 -18.26
N GLY A 74 1.78 -12.41 -17.04
CA GLY A 74 1.82 -13.83 -16.66
C GLY A 74 2.48 -14.05 -15.29
N ASN A 75 2.66 -15.32 -14.92
CA ASN A 75 3.22 -15.70 -13.62
C ASN A 75 4.72 -15.97 -13.72
N TYR A 76 5.47 -15.44 -12.76
CA TYR A 76 6.90 -15.60 -12.58
C TYR A 76 7.19 -16.10 -11.17
N LYS A 77 8.35 -16.73 -10.97
CA LYS A 77 8.86 -17.04 -9.63
C LYS A 77 9.55 -15.81 -9.03
N GLY A 78 9.60 -15.77 -7.70
CA GLY A 78 10.39 -14.78 -6.95
C GLY A 78 11.84 -14.71 -7.42
N PHE A 79 12.46 -13.54 -7.25
CA PHE A 79 13.80 -13.27 -7.76
C PHE A 79 14.58 -12.32 -6.84
N SER A 80 15.90 -12.28 -7.01
CA SER A 80 16.79 -11.42 -6.25
C SER A 80 17.58 -10.43 -7.12
N MET A 81 18.12 -9.40 -6.48
CA MET A 81 18.94 -8.36 -7.11
C MET A 81 20.12 -7.94 -6.24
N GLY A 82 21.25 -7.64 -6.89
CA GLY A 82 22.51 -7.21 -6.27
C GLY A 82 23.07 -5.89 -6.82
N PRO A 83 24.29 -5.48 -6.42
CA PRO A 83 24.89 -4.15 -6.66
C PRO A 83 25.22 -3.89 -8.14
N ARG A 84 24.27 -3.38 -8.91
CA ARG A 84 24.46 -3.14 -10.36
C ARG A 84 24.00 -1.77 -10.87
N GLY A 85 23.23 -1.01 -10.08
CA GLY A 85 22.76 0.32 -10.50
C GLY A 85 23.78 1.43 -10.25
N ARG A 86 23.52 2.60 -10.83
CA ARG A 86 24.33 3.82 -10.68
C ARG A 86 23.43 5.06 -10.57
N SER A 87 23.91 6.10 -9.89
CA SER A 87 23.17 7.35 -9.68
C SER A 87 22.77 8.08 -10.96
N ASP A 88 23.57 7.95 -12.00
CA ASP A 88 23.33 8.51 -13.34
C ASP A 88 22.57 7.55 -14.27
N ALA A 89 22.35 6.30 -13.87
CA ALA A 89 21.79 5.25 -14.71
C ALA A 89 21.08 4.17 -13.88
N TRP A 90 19.83 4.45 -13.50
CA TRP A 90 19.00 3.53 -12.72
C TRP A 90 18.61 2.30 -13.53
N ILE A 91 18.61 1.14 -12.88
CA ILE A 91 17.98 -0.06 -13.43
C ILE A 91 16.48 0.02 -13.19
N ARG A 92 15.67 -0.30 -14.19
CA ARG A 92 14.20 -0.31 -14.08
C ARG A 92 13.64 -1.69 -14.38
N ILE A 93 12.76 -2.19 -13.52
CA ILE A 93 11.99 -3.42 -13.71
C ILE A 93 10.51 -3.02 -13.70
N VAL A 94 9.89 -3.00 -14.87
CA VAL A 94 8.60 -2.34 -15.09
C VAL A 94 7.65 -3.28 -15.80
N ASN A 95 6.37 -3.29 -15.43
CA ASN A 95 5.37 -3.98 -16.23
C ASN A 95 5.32 -3.42 -17.66
N TYR A 96 5.22 -4.32 -18.64
CA TYR A 96 4.94 -3.90 -20.01
C TYR A 96 3.59 -3.16 -20.04
N PRO A 97 3.44 -2.05 -20.80
CA PRO A 97 2.21 -1.26 -20.80
C PRO A 97 0.95 -2.13 -21.02
N GLY A 98 0.00 -2.04 -20.08
CA GLY A 98 -1.25 -2.81 -20.09
C GLY A 98 -1.12 -4.27 -19.65
N ALA A 99 0.07 -4.73 -19.28
CA ALA A 99 0.29 -6.06 -18.70
C ALA A 99 0.21 -6.02 -17.16
N ASN A 100 -0.24 -7.14 -16.59
CA ASN A 100 -0.30 -7.39 -15.15
C ASN A 100 0.59 -8.61 -14.82
N PRO A 101 1.91 -8.43 -14.68
CA PRO A 101 2.81 -9.50 -14.28
C PRO A 101 2.64 -9.84 -12.79
N VAL A 102 2.62 -11.14 -12.49
CA VAL A 102 2.50 -11.68 -11.13
C VAL A 102 3.80 -12.41 -10.78
N VAL A 103 4.46 -11.97 -9.72
CA VAL A 103 5.59 -12.64 -9.08
C VAL A 103 5.03 -13.48 -7.94
N ASP A 104 4.94 -14.78 -8.18
CA ASP A 104 4.48 -15.77 -7.22
C ASP A 104 5.67 -16.19 -6.36
N GLY A 105 5.66 -15.71 -5.11
CA GLY A 105 6.67 -16.03 -4.10
C GLY A 105 6.62 -17.49 -3.66
N ASP A 106 5.45 -18.14 -3.78
CA ASP A 106 5.21 -19.49 -3.26
C ASP A 106 5.61 -19.54 -1.77
N GLU A 107 6.47 -20.47 -1.36
CA GLU A 107 7.03 -20.56 -0.01
C GLU A 107 8.20 -19.58 0.27
N GLY A 108 8.62 -18.78 -0.71
CA GLY A 108 9.76 -17.86 -0.64
C GLY A 108 9.38 -16.39 -0.89
N SER A 109 10.35 -15.49 -0.68
CA SER A 109 10.11 -14.05 -0.86
C SER A 109 9.79 -13.70 -2.31
N GLY A 110 8.98 -12.65 -2.52
CA GLY A 110 8.67 -12.17 -3.87
C GLY A 110 9.87 -11.49 -4.55
N LEU A 111 10.48 -10.55 -3.84
CA LEU A 111 11.70 -9.85 -4.27
C LEU A 111 12.69 -9.73 -3.10
N GLU A 112 13.94 -10.10 -3.35
CA GLU A 112 15.04 -9.88 -2.40
C GLU A 112 16.07 -8.92 -3.00
N ILE A 113 16.24 -7.76 -2.39
CA ILE A 113 17.26 -6.78 -2.75
C ILE A 113 18.34 -6.79 -1.67
N ASN A 114 19.56 -7.19 -2.06
CA ASN A 114 20.69 -7.25 -1.15
C ASN A 114 21.90 -6.50 -1.73
N ASP A 115 22.39 -5.52 -0.99
CA ASP A 115 23.46 -4.61 -1.40
C ASP A 115 23.20 -3.94 -2.76
N ALA A 116 21.94 -3.74 -3.16
CA ALA A 116 21.62 -3.10 -4.44
C ALA A 116 21.28 -1.63 -4.26
N SER A 117 21.61 -0.82 -5.27
CA SER A 117 21.24 0.59 -5.29
C SER A 117 20.90 1.08 -6.68
N TYR A 118 20.14 2.18 -6.75
CA TYR A 118 19.65 2.81 -7.97
C TYR A 118 18.79 1.87 -8.82
N VAL A 119 17.78 1.30 -8.18
CA VAL A 119 16.84 0.33 -8.76
C VAL A 119 15.42 0.84 -8.59
N GLU A 120 14.65 0.77 -9.68
CA GLU A 120 13.21 1.00 -9.68
C GLU A 120 12.46 -0.29 -10.01
N VAL A 121 11.44 -0.62 -9.20
CA VAL A 121 10.48 -1.70 -9.46
C VAL A 121 9.07 -1.10 -9.54
N ARG A 122 8.40 -1.27 -10.68
CA ARG A 122 7.13 -0.61 -10.94
C ARG A 122 6.07 -1.50 -11.57
N GLY A 123 4.87 -1.49 -10.99
CA GLY A 123 3.67 -2.06 -11.61
C GLY A 123 3.58 -3.59 -11.57
N LEU A 124 4.32 -4.23 -10.67
CA LEU A 124 4.31 -5.68 -10.50
C LEU A 124 3.37 -6.08 -9.36
N GLU A 125 2.69 -7.22 -9.48
CA GLU A 125 2.01 -7.89 -8.38
C GLU A 125 2.97 -8.92 -7.75
N PHE A 126 3.10 -8.91 -6.43
CA PHE A 126 3.81 -9.90 -5.64
C PHE A 126 2.79 -10.63 -4.79
N ARG A 127 2.70 -11.95 -4.99
CA ARG A 127 1.71 -12.79 -4.34
C ARG A 127 2.39 -13.93 -3.59
N GLY A 128 2.15 -14.00 -2.28
CA GLY A 128 2.47 -15.17 -1.47
C GLY A 128 1.30 -16.17 -1.42
N ASP A 129 1.41 -17.16 -0.54
CA ASP A 129 0.44 -18.25 -0.39
C ASP A 129 -0.23 -18.32 0.99
N ALA A 130 -0.17 -17.27 1.81
CA ALA A 130 -0.59 -17.25 3.22
C ALA A 130 -2.02 -17.72 3.49
N ASP A 131 -2.94 -17.55 2.53
CA ASP A 131 -4.33 -18.02 2.63
C ASP A 131 -4.47 -19.54 2.47
N ARG A 132 -3.53 -20.17 1.77
CA ARG A 132 -3.53 -21.60 1.43
C ARG A 132 -2.54 -22.38 2.28
N ASN A 133 -1.48 -21.72 2.72
CA ASN A 133 -0.36 -22.28 3.45
C ASN A 133 0.00 -21.35 4.60
N GLN A 134 0.00 -21.86 5.84
CA GLN A 134 0.39 -21.08 7.01
C GLN A 134 1.92 -21.03 7.17
N ASN A 135 2.64 -20.97 6.05
CA ASN A 135 4.09 -20.89 6.05
C ASN A 135 4.49 -19.55 6.70
N PRO A 136 5.26 -19.55 7.81
CA PRO A 136 5.71 -18.32 8.44
C PRO A 136 6.84 -17.63 7.67
N HIS A 137 7.40 -18.29 6.66
CA HIS A 137 8.49 -17.78 5.84
C HIS A 137 7.94 -17.05 4.61
N ALA A 138 8.79 -16.26 3.95
CA ALA A 138 8.48 -15.36 2.83
C ALA A 138 7.98 -13.96 3.20
N ILE A 139 8.71 -12.96 2.69
CA ILE A 139 8.38 -11.54 2.72
C ILE A 139 8.07 -11.11 1.29
N GLY A 140 7.10 -10.21 1.09
CA GLY A 140 6.78 -9.73 -0.25
C GLY A 140 7.96 -9.07 -0.94
N MET A 141 8.56 -8.08 -0.29
CA MET A 141 9.82 -7.46 -0.69
C MET A 141 10.75 -7.29 0.51
N LEU A 142 11.93 -7.89 0.45
CA LEU A 142 12.94 -7.83 1.49
C LEU A 142 14.14 -7.02 1.01
N ILE A 143 14.52 -5.99 1.78
CA ILE A 143 15.65 -5.09 1.50
C ILE A 143 16.69 -5.25 2.62
N THR A 144 17.89 -5.68 2.25
CA THR A 144 18.98 -6.01 3.18
C THR A 144 20.34 -5.47 2.73
N GLY A 145 21.33 -5.57 3.60
CA GLY A 145 22.71 -5.16 3.31
C GLY A 145 22.83 -3.64 3.22
N ASN A 146 23.76 -3.15 2.42
CA ASN A 146 23.96 -1.71 2.17
C ASN A 146 23.09 -1.21 1.00
N SER A 147 21.83 -1.66 0.93
CA SER A 147 20.92 -1.23 -0.13
C SER A 147 20.41 0.19 0.12
N HIS A 148 20.44 1.03 -0.92
CA HIS A 148 20.06 2.45 -0.85
C HIS A 148 19.55 2.94 -2.21
N HIS A 149 18.91 4.09 -2.29
CA HIS A 149 18.44 4.67 -3.55
C HIS A 149 17.55 3.69 -4.33
N LEU A 150 16.46 3.25 -3.69
CA LEU A 150 15.52 2.27 -4.25
C LEU A 150 14.15 2.91 -4.43
N ARG A 151 13.47 2.57 -5.53
CA ARG A 151 12.13 3.07 -5.83
C ARG A 151 11.16 1.93 -6.11
N PHE A 152 10.04 1.91 -5.39
CA PHE A 152 8.96 0.94 -5.55
C PHE A 152 7.66 1.69 -5.84
N VAL A 153 7.16 1.57 -7.06
CA VAL A 153 6.04 2.38 -7.55
C VAL A 153 4.89 1.51 -8.01
N ASN A 154 3.67 1.78 -7.53
CA ASN A 154 2.44 1.17 -8.05
C ASN A 154 2.48 -0.38 -8.08
N ASN A 155 3.18 -1.01 -7.13
CA ASN A 155 3.20 -2.45 -6.99
C ASN A 155 2.04 -2.91 -6.10
N VAL A 156 1.65 -4.17 -6.24
CA VAL A 156 0.71 -4.83 -5.32
C VAL A 156 1.47 -5.91 -4.56
N VAL A 157 1.38 -5.95 -3.23
CA VAL A 157 2.10 -6.91 -2.39
C VAL A 157 1.14 -7.55 -1.40
N HIS A 158 0.91 -8.85 -1.54
CA HIS A 158 -0.10 -9.50 -0.70
C HIS A 158 0.07 -10.99 -0.44
N HIS A 159 -0.58 -11.45 0.63
CA HIS A 159 -0.68 -12.86 1.03
C HIS A 159 0.67 -13.49 1.37
N PHE A 160 1.61 -12.72 1.92
CA PHE A 160 2.86 -13.25 2.48
C PHE A 160 2.70 -13.58 3.97
N GLY A 161 3.21 -14.75 4.39
CA GLY A 161 3.10 -15.22 5.77
C GLY A 161 3.90 -14.38 6.77
N ALA A 162 5.02 -13.79 6.34
CA ALA A 162 5.75 -12.74 7.05
C ALA A 162 5.37 -11.34 6.50
N GLY A 163 6.28 -10.37 6.53
CA GLY A 163 5.95 -8.98 6.16
C GLY A 163 5.60 -8.73 4.69
N GLY A 164 4.96 -7.59 4.43
CA GLY A 164 4.72 -7.11 3.06
C GLY A 164 6.00 -6.55 2.44
N ILE A 165 6.39 -5.33 2.83
CA ILE A 165 7.64 -4.70 2.40
C ILE A 165 8.50 -4.37 3.62
N ILE A 166 9.69 -4.95 3.71
CA ILE A 166 10.53 -4.92 4.90
C ILE A 166 11.95 -4.49 4.56
N THR A 167 12.44 -3.45 5.22
CA THR A 167 13.89 -3.24 5.35
C THR A 167 14.38 -3.92 6.61
N TYR A 168 15.53 -4.58 6.53
CA TYR A 168 16.14 -5.26 7.68
C TYR A 168 17.61 -4.86 7.78
N HIS A 169 17.91 -3.97 8.75
CA HIS A 169 19.24 -3.39 8.94
C HIS A 169 19.83 -2.83 7.64
N SER A 170 19.01 -2.09 6.90
CA SER A 170 19.30 -1.60 5.55
C SER A 170 18.42 -0.42 5.21
N GLY A 171 18.83 0.39 4.23
CA GLY A 171 18.00 1.41 3.62
C GLY A 171 18.40 2.84 3.93
N ASP A 172 18.64 3.59 2.87
CA ASP A 172 18.64 5.06 2.81
C ASP A 172 18.17 5.47 1.41
N HIS A 173 17.61 6.66 1.24
CA HIS A 173 17.05 7.13 -0.04
C HIS A 173 16.01 6.16 -0.62
N LEU A 174 15.09 5.69 0.22
CA LEU A 174 14.05 4.75 -0.15
C LEU A 174 12.75 5.46 -0.53
N GLU A 175 12.19 5.10 -1.69
CA GLU A 175 10.98 5.71 -2.25
C GLU A 175 9.90 4.65 -2.49
N PHE A 176 8.84 4.64 -1.68
CA PHE A 176 7.69 3.76 -1.80
C PHE A 176 6.45 4.58 -2.15
N TYR A 177 6.06 4.50 -3.41
CA TYR A 177 5.02 5.35 -3.99
C TYR A 177 3.84 4.55 -4.52
N HIS A 178 2.64 4.86 -4.03
CA HIS A 178 1.38 4.33 -4.57
C HIS A 178 1.28 2.80 -4.64
N ASN A 179 1.97 2.09 -3.75
CA ASN A 179 1.86 0.64 -3.67
C ASN A 179 0.58 0.26 -2.92
N THR A 180 0.04 -0.91 -3.24
CA THR A 180 -1.08 -1.53 -2.54
C THR A 180 -0.57 -2.73 -1.76
N ILE A 181 -0.62 -2.70 -0.43
CA ILE A 181 0.04 -3.67 0.44
C ILE A 181 -0.97 -4.25 1.43
N HIS A 182 -1.32 -5.53 1.28
CA HIS A 182 -2.41 -6.09 2.08
C HIS A 182 -2.35 -7.58 2.34
N SER A 183 -3.10 -8.03 3.35
CA SER A 183 -3.21 -9.45 3.70
C SER A 183 -1.85 -10.11 3.95
N ASN A 184 -0.90 -9.39 4.54
CA ASN A 184 0.41 -9.93 4.92
C ASN A 184 0.52 -10.08 6.44
N ALA A 185 1.66 -10.62 6.88
CA ALA A 185 2.12 -10.75 8.26
C ALA A 185 1.38 -11.78 9.11
N ASN A 186 0.68 -12.72 8.49
CA ASN A 186 -0.26 -13.59 9.21
C ASN A 186 0.39 -14.59 10.16
N TRP A 187 1.51 -15.21 9.77
CA TRP A 187 1.93 -16.49 10.35
C TRP A 187 3.30 -16.48 11.00
N ASN A 188 4.11 -15.42 10.80
CA ASN A 188 5.46 -15.38 11.31
C ASN A 188 5.53 -14.97 12.81
N PRO A 189 6.17 -15.78 13.69
CA PRO A 189 6.27 -15.50 15.12
C PRO A 189 7.16 -14.30 15.48
N ASP A 190 8.02 -13.82 14.58
CA ASP A 190 8.80 -12.59 14.73
C ASP A 190 7.94 -11.31 14.62
N GLN A 191 6.63 -11.45 14.34
CA GLN A 191 5.63 -10.37 14.37
C GLN A 191 5.93 -9.24 13.36
N HIS A 192 5.57 -9.45 12.09
CA HIS A 192 5.77 -8.45 11.04
C HIS A 192 4.62 -7.45 10.90
N SER A 193 4.75 -6.53 9.95
CA SER A 193 3.74 -5.53 9.57
C SER A 193 3.54 -5.53 8.05
N GLY A 194 2.53 -4.77 7.58
CA GLY A 194 2.38 -4.51 6.14
C GLY A 194 3.65 -3.88 5.56
N MET A 195 4.18 -2.88 6.25
CA MET A 195 5.47 -2.28 5.95
C MET A 195 6.29 -2.03 7.21
N SER A 196 7.58 -2.38 7.18
CA SER A 196 8.53 -2.14 8.27
C SER A 196 9.82 -1.55 7.74
N MET A 197 10.29 -0.48 8.38
CA MET A 197 11.64 0.06 8.20
C MET A 197 12.45 -0.21 9.47
N LEU A 198 13.14 -1.36 9.51
CA LEU A 198 13.83 -1.84 10.71
C LEU A 198 15.33 -1.52 10.63
N GLY A 199 15.81 -0.67 11.54
CA GLY A 199 17.23 -0.41 11.74
C GLY A 199 17.94 0.18 10.52
N LEU A 200 17.36 1.23 9.91
CA LEU A 200 17.91 1.92 8.73
C LEU A 200 19.39 2.26 8.87
N VAL A 201 20.09 2.32 7.74
CA VAL A 201 21.55 2.50 7.65
C VAL A 201 21.83 3.64 6.68
N ASP A 202 22.51 4.70 7.14
CA ASP A 202 22.86 5.84 6.27
C ASP A 202 23.82 5.40 5.16
N ASP A 203 23.58 5.83 3.92
CA ASP A 203 24.51 5.62 2.81
C ASP A 203 25.59 6.71 2.71
N GLY A 204 25.42 7.79 3.49
CA GLY A 204 26.33 8.94 3.56
C GLY A 204 25.87 10.15 2.75
N ASP A 205 24.83 10.00 1.92
CA ASP A 205 24.25 11.11 1.15
C ASP A 205 23.24 11.89 2.00
N GLY A 206 23.28 13.22 1.87
CA GLY A 206 22.39 14.12 2.61
C GLY A 206 20.95 14.07 2.09
N PRO A 207 19.98 14.63 2.85
CA PRO A 207 18.59 14.68 2.43
C PRO A 207 18.42 15.51 1.16
N ASP A 208 17.26 15.34 0.52
CA ASP A 208 16.86 16.15 -0.62
C ASP A 208 16.55 17.62 -0.26
N ALA A 209 16.07 18.38 -1.26
CA ALA A 209 15.73 19.80 -1.09
C ALA A 209 14.59 20.07 -0.09
N TYR A 210 13.79 19.06 0.25
CA TYR A 210 12.71 19.13 1.24
C TYR A 210 13.17 18.66 2.63
N GLY A 211 14.38 18.11 2.74
CA GLY A 211 14.95 17.65 4.00
C GLY A 211 14.61 16.19 4.33
N TYR A 212 14.22 15.39 3.33
CA TYR A 212 13.92 13.96 3.52
C TYR A 212 14.93 13.08 2.76
N ASN A 213 15.22 11.93 3.35
CA ASN A 213 15.94 10.83 2.70
C ASN A 213 14.92 9.82 2.16
N ASN A 214 13.95 9.42 2.99
CA ASN A 214 13.00 8.38 2.61
C ASN A 214 11.59 8.94 2.44
N TYR A 215 10.88 8.33 1.49
CA TYR A 215 9.50 8.64 1.15
C TYR A 215 8.66 7.37 1.17
N VAL A 216 7.63 7.35 2.00
CA VAL A 216 6.57 6.36 1.98
C VAL A 216 5.28 7.12 1.74
N VAL A 217 4.88 7.27 0.47
CA VAL A 217 3.86 8.24 0.08
C VAL A 217 2.78 7.67 -0.84
N GLY A 218 1.52 7.99 -0.53
CA GLY A 218 0.39 7.66 -1.42
C GLY A 218 0.04 6.18 -1.46
N ASN A 219 0.53 5.37 -0.52
CA ASN A 219 0.30 3.93 -0.50
C ASN A 219 -1.07 3.59 0.12
N LEU A 220 -1.68 2.51 -0.36
CA LEU A 220 -2.87 1.89 0.22
C LEU A 220 -2.44 0.63 0.99
N ILE A 221 -2.57 0.64 2.31
CA ILE A 221 -2.05 -0.42 3.16
C ILE A 221 -3.16 -0.92 4.09
N TYR A 222 -3.61 -2.15 3.89
CA TYR A 222 -4.80 -2.62 4.58
C TYR A 222 -4.78 -4.11 4.91
N ASN A 223 -5.55 -4.52 5.91
CA ASN A 223 -5.74 -5.94 6.24
C ASN A 223 -4.44 -6.73 6.48
N ASN A 224 -3.35 -6.09 6.87
CA ASN A 224 -2.15 -6.79 7.35
C ASN A 224 -2.37 -7.08 8.83
N GLU A 225 -2.21 -8.33 9.24
CA GLU A 225 -2.56 -8.75 10.60
C GLU A 225 -1.75 -9.99 11.00
N VAL A 226 -1.17 -9.94 12.19
CA VAL A 226 -0.54 -11.12 12.80
C VAL A 226 -1.59 -11.97 13.50
N LEU A 227 -1.62 -13.26 13.16
CA LEU A 227 -2.58 -14.23 13.68
C LEU A 227 -1.95 -15.23 14.67
N VAL A 228 -0.64 -15.14 14.87
CA VAL A 228 0.13 -16.00 15.78
C VAL A 228 0.64 -15.21 16.98
N LYS A 229 0.50 -15.76 18.18
CA LYS A 229 1.04 -15.14 19.40
C LYS A 229 2.48 -15.60 19.64
N THR A 230 3.29 -14.72 20.21
CA THR A 230 4.67 -15.02 20.62
C THR A 230 4.92 -14.56 22.06
N ASP A 231 5.88 -15.18 22.74
CA ASP A 231 6.44 -14.72 24.03
C ASP A 231 7.88 -14.16 23.89
N GLN A 232 8.40 -14.15 22.65
CA GLN A 232 9.78 -13.77 22.29
C GLN A 232 10.19 -12.37 22.75
N PHE A 233 9.26 -11.42 22.74
CA PHE A 233 9.54 -10.01 23.04
C PHE A 233 9.20 -9.60 24.49
N GLY A 234 9.00 -10.59 25.37
CA GLY A 234 8.70 -10.36 26.78
C GLY A 234 7.29 -9.81 27.05
N GLY A 235 6.87 -9.82 28.32
CA GLY A 235 5.53 -9.38 28.75
C GLY A 235 4.38 -10.33 28.42
N GLY A 236 4.69 -11.62 28.22
CA GLY A 236 3.73 -12.71 28.05
C GLY A 236 3.37 -13.02 26.59
N THR A 237 2.65 -14.11 26.37
CA THR A 237 2.21 -14.58 25.04
C THR A 237 1.13 -13.68 24.45
N ARG A 238 1.48 -12.91 23.41
CA ARG A 238 0.59 -11.91 22.78
C ARG A 238 0.98 -11.62 21.33
N ILE A 239 0.10 -10.93 20.62
CA ILE A 239 0.41 -10.25 19.35
C ILE A 239 0.88 -8.81 19.67
N THR A 240 1.92 -8.35 18.99
CA THR A 240 2.50 -7.00 19.19
C THR A 240 2.38 -6.10 17.96
N ASP A 241 2.35 -6.70 16.77
CA ASP A 241 2.46 -6.00 15.48
C ASP A 241 1.29 -6.33 14.53
N GLY A 242 1.52 -6.34 13.23
CA GLY A 242 0.48 -6.25 12.19
C GLY A 242 0.16 -4.81 11.82
N ASN A 243 1.10 -3.88 12.00
CA ASN A 243 0.87 -2.47 11.71
C ASN A 243 0.70 -2.22 10.20
N CYS A 244 0.08 -1.11 9.84
CA CYS A 244 0.17 -0.58 8.48
C CYS A 244 1.63 -0.21 8.15
N PHE A 245 2.22 0.67 8.96
CA PHE A 245 3.62 1.09 8.83
C PHE A 245 4.29 1.18 10.21
N VAL A 246 5.48 0.57 10.34
CA VAL A 246 6.35 0.75 11.50
C VAL A 246 7.73 1.22 11.06
N ILE A 247 8.26 2.23 11.74
CA ILE A 247 9.69 2.56 11.72
C ILE A 247 10.27 2.18 13.08
N ASP A 248 11.35 1.40 13.03
CA ASP A 248 11.80 0.64 14.17
C ASP A 248 13.32 0.79 14.37
N VAL A 249 13.69 1.10 15.61
CA VAL A 249 15.07 1.20 16.14
C VAL A 249 16.04 2.09 15.36
N THR A 250 15.60 3.25 14.84
CA THR A 250 16.54 4.20 14.19
C THR A 250 17.49 4.87 15.18
N LEU A 251 17.15 4.90 16.47
CA LEU A 251 18.03 5.40 17.52
C LEU A 251 19.19 4.43 17.79
N GLU A 252 18.92 3.13 17.78
CA GLU A 252 19.92 2.08 17.98
C GLU A 252 20.84 1.96 16.78
N SER A 253 20.30 2.05 15.56
CA SER A 253 21.12 2.02 14.35
C SER A 253 21.92 3.32 14.16
N GLY A 254 21.55 4.39 14.87
CA GLY A 254 22.19 5.68 14.74
C GLY A 254 21.88 6.40 13.43
N TYR A 255 20.81 6.01 12.73
CA TYR A 255 20.42 6.52 11.41
C TYR A 255 20.11 8.01 11.43
N GLN A 256 20.77 8.82 10.60
CA GLN A 256 20.67 10.28 10.60
C GLN A 256 19.66 10.87 9.60
N GLY A 257 19.24 10.11 8.59
CA GLY A 257 18.25 10.55 7.63
C GLY A 257 16.84 10.77 8.21
N ARG A 258 15.98 11.46 7.45
CA ARG A 258 14.57 11.72 7.81
C ARG A 258 13.61 11.02 6.86
N THR A 259 12.55 10.43 7.41
CA THR A 259 11.51 9.72 6.65
C THR A 259 10.21 10.54 6.62
N LEU A 260 9.63 10.69 5.43
CA LEU A 260 8.27 11.19 5.23
C LEU A 260 7.30 10.01 5.01
N PHE A 261 6.36 9.84 5.93
CA PHE A 261 5.20 8.97 5.75
C PHE A 261 3.98 9.83 5.47
N GLY A 262 3.60 10.00 4.20
CA GLY A 262 2.60 11.00 3.81
C GLY A 262 1.56 10.59 2.77
N SER A 263 0.36 11.18 2.83
CA SER A 263 -0.73 10.87 1.87
C SER A 263 -1.12 9.37 1.81
N ASN A 264 -0.83 8.56 2.81
CA ASN A 264 -1.17 7.13 2.80
C ASN A 264 -2.55 6.87 3.39
N ILE A 265 -3.18 5.79 2.94
CA ILE A 265 -4.44 5.26 3.47
C ILE A 265 -4.12 3.95 4.19
N CYS A 266 -4.26 3.93 5.52
CA CYS A 266 -4.06 2.77 6.38
C CYS A 266 -5.40 2.29 6.95
N VAL A 267 -5.85 1.09 6.59
CA VAL A 267 -7.23 0.66 6.87
C VAL A 267 -7.28 -0.77 7.39
N ASP A 268 -8.02 -0.99 8.47
CA ASP A 268 -8.31 -2.35 8.96
C ASP A 268 -7.06 -3.24 9.10
N ASN A 269 -5.92 -2.69 9.52
CA ASN A 269 -4.76 -3.51 9.89
C ASN A 269 -4.96 -4.05 11.32
N GLY A 270 -4.40 -5.23 11.59
CA GLY A 270 -4.48 -5.90 12.89
C GLY A 270 -3.78 -5.10 13.99
N GLY A 271 -2.61 -4.55 13.65
CA GLY A 271 -1.85 -3.62 14.47
C GLY A 271 -2.19 -2.17 14.18
N ARG A 272 -1.31 -1.24 14.55
CA ARG A 272 -1.55 0.20 14.50
C ARG A 272 -1.58 0.72 13.06
N GLY A 273 -2.22 1.87 12.88
CA GLY A 273 -2.09 2.66 11.66
C GLY A 273 -0.64 3.13 11.45
N THR A 274 0.04 3.59 12.50
CA THR A 274 1.50 3.69 12.43
C THR A 274 2.16 3.66 13.82
N GLN A 275 3.40 3.18 13.86
CA GLN A 275 4.25 3.19 15.04
C GLN A 275 5.66 3.69 14.70
N ALA A 276 6.12 4.68 15.46
CA ALA A 276 7.54 4.93 15.64
C ALA A 276 7.97 4.25 16.95
N TYR A 277 8.85 3.27 16.86
CA TYR A 277 9.40 2.57 18.03
C TYR A 277 10.89 2.82 18.10
N ARG A 278 11.36 3.35 19.23
CA ARG A 278 12.80 3.62 19.45
C ARG A 278 13.44 4.36 18.27
N SER A 279 12.73 5.36 17.76
CA SER A 279 13.04 5.99 16.48
C SER A 279 13.01 7.51 16.57
N ALA A 280 13.60 8.15 15.58
CA ALA A 280 13.59 9.59 15.40
C ALA A 280 13.59 9.99 13.92
N ARG A 281 13.34 11.29 13.67
CA ARG A 281 13.32 11.91 12.34
C ARG A 281 12.25 11.29 11.44
N LEU A 282 11.01 11.30 11.92
CA LEU A 282 9.85 10.85 11.17
C LEU A 282 8.79 11.94 11.10
N ASP A 283 8.35 12.27 9.90
CA ASP A 283 7.17 13.11 9.69
C ASP A 283 6.02 12.25 9.13
N VAL A 284 4.93 12.17 9.87
CA VAL A 284 3.68 11.49 9.53
C VAL A 284 2.65 12.56 9.14
N VAL A 285 2.43 12.75 7.84
CA VAL A 285 1.72 13.94 7.33
C VAL A 285 0.57 13.60 6.39
N ASN A 286 -0.62 14.16 6.66
CA ASN A 286 -1.79 14.02 5.78
C ASN A 286 -2.12 12.55 5.43
N ASN A 287 -2.02 11.62 6.38
CA ASN A 287 -2.46 10.24 6.20
C ASN A 287 -3.90 10.07 6.70
N THR A 288 -4.62 9.11 6.14
CA THR A 288 -5.90 8.64 6.68
C THR A 288 -5.70 7.29 7.36
N PHE A 289 -5.88 7.26 8.68
CA PHE A 289 -5.90 6.03 9.47
C PHE A 289 -7.35 5.72 9.82
N TYR A 290 -7.82 4.54 9.45
CA TYR A 290 -9.21 4.15 9.63
C TYR A 290 -9.31 2.73 10.17
N HIS A 291 -9.82 2.60 11.40
CA HIS A 291 -10.18 1.32 12.01
C HIS A 291 -9.06 0.27 12.01
N ASN A 292 -7.80 0.70 12.17
CA ASN A 292 -6.73 -0.23 12.47
C ASN A 292 -6.88 -0.75 13.92
N MET A 293 -5.85 -1.44 14.41
CA MET A 293 -5.83 -2.11 15.71
C MET A 293 -6.92 -3.18 15.87
N ARG A 294 -7.23 -3.93 14.81
CA ARG A 294 -8.24 -5.01 14.89
C ARG A 294 -7.85 -6.12 15.88
N SER A 295 -6.56 -6.35 16.08
CA SER A 295 -6.06 -7.37 17.02
C SER A 295 -6.08 -6.82 18.45
N LEU A 296 -6.95 -7.41 19.29
CA LEU A 296 -7.19 -6.95 20.67
C LEU A 296 -5.93 -6.94 21.56
N ASP A 297 -4.97 -7.82 21.31
CA ASP A 297 -3.72 -7.88 22.08
C ASP A 297 -2.87 -6.61 21.86
N VAL A 298 -2.73 -6.17 20.61
CA VAL A 298 -2.04 -4.92 20.24
C VAL A 298 -2.78 -3.72 20.80
N ALA A 299 -4.11 -3.77 20.69
CA ALA A 299 -4.98 -2.69 21.09
C ALA A 299 -4.94 -2.38 22.61
N ARG A 300 -4.60 -3.36 23.44
CA ARG A 300 -4.40 -3.18 24.89
C ARG A 300 -3.13 -2.41 25.26
N ILE A 301 -2.16 -2.31 24.35
CA ILE A 301 -0.82 -1.77 24.63
C ILE A 301 -0.49 -0.55 23.73
N GLY A 302 -1.47 0.08 23.08
CA GLY A 302 -1.22 1.23 22.21
C GLY A 302 -2.44 1.99 21.70
N SER A 303 -2.23 2.72 20.62
CA SER A 303 -3.23 3.56 19.93
C SER A 303 -3.06 3.50 18.42
N GLU A 304 -4.07 3.99 17.69
CA GLU A 304 -4.12 3.97 16.21
C GLU A 304 -2.84 4.52 15.60
N VAL A 305 -2.33 5.61 16.19
CA VAL A 305 -1.05 6.22 15.88
C VAL A 305 -0.24 6.32 17.16
N MET A 306 1.03 5.92 17.11
CA MET A 306 1.89 5.84 18.31
C MET A 306 3.33 6.25 18.03
N ALA A 307 3.89 7.01 18.97
CA ALA A 307 5.34 7.15 19.13
C ALA A 307 5.71 6.57 20.51
N TYR A 308 6.54 5.54 20.51
CA TYR A 308 7.03 4.85 21.70
C TYR A 308 8.54 4.94 21.75
N ASP A 309 9.09 5.39 22.87
CA ASP A 309 10.55 5.46 23.04
C ASP A 309 11.26 6.32 21.96
N SER A 310 10.58 7.35 21.45
CA SER A 310 10.96 8.06 20.22
C SER A 310 11.04 9.58 20.44
N HIS A 311 11.81 10.29 19.62
CA HIS A 311 11.91 11.76 19.65
C HIS A 311 12.03 12.35 18.23
N ASP A 312 11.79 13.64 18.03
CA ASP A 312 11.80 14.26 16.69
C ASP A 312 10.86 13.52 15.71
N VAL A 313 9.63 13.29 16.18
CA VAL A 313 8.54 12.73 15.38
C VAL A 313 7.41 13.75 15.32
N ARG A 314 6.90 13.99 14.11
CA ARG A 314 5.78 14.89 13.86
C ARG A 314 4.59 14.13 13.30
N PHE A 315 3.43 14.35 13.87
CA PHE A 315 2.13 13.97 13.32
C PHE A 315 1.40 15.25 12.93
N ALA A 316 1.25 15.50 11.63
CA ALA A 316 0.59 16.71 11.14
C ALA A 316 -0.49 16.43 10.10
N ASN A 317 -1.57 17.21 10.12
CA ASN A 317 -2.66 17.15 9.14
C ASN A 317 -3.33 15.76 8.98
N ASN A 318 -3.09 14.79 9.85
CA ASN A 318 -3.63 13.44 9.67
C ASN A 318 -5.13 13.41 10.00
N LEU A 319 -5.85 12.51 9.33
CA LEU A 319 -7.19 12.09 9.71
C LEU A 319 -7.10 10.73 10.41
N ILE A 320 -7.45 10.67 11.69
CA ILE A 320 -7.27 9.49 12.53
C ILE A 320 -8.64 9.07 13.08
N ILE A 321 -9.18 7.97 12.58
CA ILE A 321 -10.51 7.44 12.96
C ILE A 321 -10.30 6.08 13.62
N SER A 322 -10.41 6.03 14.96
CA SER A 322 -10.17 4.80 15.71
C SER A 322 -11.37 3.87 15.76
N PHE A 323 -11.10 2.58 15.93
CA PHE A 323 -12.13 1.58 16.21
C PHE A 323 -12.73 1.76 17.61
N PHE A 324 -13.98 1.28 17.81
CA PHE A 324 -14.90 1.61 18.91
C PHE A 324 -14.32 1.50 20.35
N PHE A 325 -13.27 0.70 20.55
CA PHE A 325 -12.67 0.47 21.88
C PHE A 325 -11.33 1.17 22.14
N PHE A 326 -10.74 1.86 21.16
CA PHE A 326 -9.32 2.23 21.23
C PHE A 326 -9.03 3.73 21.20
N VAL A 327 -7.88 4.06 21.80
CA VAL A 327 -7.34 5.41 21.88
C VAL A 327 -6.85 5.82 20.49
N THR A 328 -7.22 7.01 20.02
CA THR A 328 -6.80 7.52 18.71
C THR A 328 -5.31 7.83 18.68
N VAL A 329 -4.77 8.43 19.74
CA VAL A 329 -3.37 8.89 19.80
C VAL A 329 -2.80 8.71 21.21
N THR A 330 -1.60 8.17 21.30
CA THR A 330 -0.81 8.07 22.55
C THR A 330 0.67 8.32 22.28
N THR A 331 1.34 8.96 23.24
CA THR A 331 2.80 9.07 23.31
C THR A 331 3.28 8.45 24.62
N VAL A 332 4.35 7.66 24.56
CA VAL A 332 4.84 6.94 25.74
C VAL A 332 6.37 7.09 25.87
N ILE A 333 6.77 7.66 27.01
CA ILE A 333 8.13 7.67 27.61
C ILE A 333 9.14 8.73 27.08
N TYR A 334 8.90 9.48 26.00
CA TYR A 334 9.90 10.48 25.51
C TYR A 334 9.35 11.85 25.06
N THR A 335 10.30 12.77 24.81
CA THR A 335 10.13 14.22 24.57
C THR A 335 10.28 14.58 23.08
N GLN A 336 9.77 15.74 22.66
CA GLN A 336 9.81 16.24 21.26
C GLN A 336 8.93 15.48 20.25
N ILE A 337 7.75 15.04 20.69
CA ILE A 337 6.70 14.60 19.76
C ILE A 337 5.76 15.78 19.50
N ALA A 338 5.57 16.12 18.22
CA ALA A 338 4.68 17.18 17.81
C ALA A 338 3.40 16.60 17.18
N TYR A 339 2.24 16.98 17.71
CA TYR A 339 0.94 16.77 17.08
C TYR A 339 0.43 18.13 16.65
N GLN A 340 0.10 18.35 15.37
CA GLN A 340 -0.37 19.65 14.90
C GLN A 340 -1.41 19.49 13.78
N ASN A 341 -2.54 20.18 13.90
CA ASN A 341 -3.57 20.20 12.86
C ASN A 341 -4.13 18.82 12.49
N ASN A 342 -4.08 17.83 13.38
CA ASN A 342 -4.70 16.53 13.14
C ASN A 342 -6.20 16.59 13.45
N LEU A 343 -7.00 15.81 12.72
CA LEU A 343 -8.39 15.55 13.05
C LEU A 343 -8.51 14.11 13.57
N THR A 344 -8.99 13.98 14.81
CA THR A 344 -9.23 12.67 15.43
C THR A 344 -10.72 12.42 15.60
N VAL A 345 -11.17 11.19 15.37
CA VAL A 345 -12.53 10.72 15.64
C VAL A 345 -12.44 9.47 16.50
N GLY A 346 -12.97 9.52 17.72
CA GLY A 346 -12.87 8.37 18.63
C GLY A 346 -13.41 8.65 20.02
N ASN A 347 -13.25 7.67 20.93
CA ASN A 347 -13.71 7.80 22.31
C ASN A 347 -12.72 8.54 23.21
N ARG A 348 -11.42 8.46 22.92
CA ARG A 348 -10.35 9.06 23.72
C ARG A 348 -9.19 9.46 22.83
N THR A 349 -8.64 10.64 23.08
CA THR A 349 -7.33 11.07 22.58
C THR A 349 -6.45 11.46 23.77
N ALA A 350 -5.22 10.97 23.85
CA ALA A 350 -4.37 11.17 25.04
C ALA A 350 -3.50 12.43 24.96
N THR A 351 -3.12 12.86 23.75
CA THR A 351 -2.20 13.97 23.52
C THR A 351 -2.62 14.76 22.30
N THR A 352 -2.89 16.05 22.46
CA THR A 352 -3.27 16.96 21.38
C THR A 352 -2.68 18.35 21.62
N HIS A 353 -2.23 18.99 20.55
CA HIS A 353 -1.90 20.41 20.52
C HIS A 353 -3.18 21.23 20.34
N SER A 354 -3.13 22.53 20.63
CA SER A 354 -4.30 23.42 20.49
C SER A 354 -4.83 23.55 19.06
N SER A 355 -4.01 23.20 18.06
CA SER A 355 -4.43 23.17 16.64
C SER A 355 -5.07 21.84 16.22
N ASP A 356 -4.96 20.79 17.03
CA ASP A 356 -5.64 19.52 16.76
C ASP A 356 -7.13 19.62 17.12
N ARG A 357 -7.93 18.80 16.44
CA ARG A 357 -9.38 18.74 16.62
C ARG A 357 -9.78 17.30 16.95
N HIS A 358 -10.76 17.17 17.84
CA HIS A 358 -11.29 15.87 18.26
C HIS A 358 -12.81 15.86 18.13
N LEU A 359 -13.32 14.84 17.44
CA LEU A 359 -14.73 14.58 17.26
C LEU A 359 -15.13 13.30 18.01
N ALA A 360 -16.37 13.27 18.47
CA ALA A 360 -16.93 12.09 19.11
C ALA A 360 -16.94 10.90 18.15
N LEU A 361 -16.73 9.71 18.70
CA LEU A 361 -16.84 8.46 17.95
C LEU A 361 -18.15 8.38 17.17
N GLY A 362 -18.08 7.88 15.93
CA GLY A 362 -19.23 7.76 15.03
C GLY A 362 -19.60 9.05 14.30
N THR A 363 -18.89 10.16 14.53
CA THR A 363 -19.07 11.37 13.72
C THR A 363 -18.69 11.08 12.27
N PRO A 364 -19.59 11.25 11.28
CA PRO A 364 -19.27 11.01 9.88
C PRO A 364 -18.27 12.05 9.37
N VAL A 365 -17.12 11.59 8.88
CA VAL A 365 -16.06 12.46 8.32
C VAL A 365 -15.76 12.12 6.86
N LEU A 366 -15.78 10.83 6.52
CA LEU A 366 -15.54 10.29 5.19
C LEU A 366 -16.85 9.87 4.51
N ILE A 367 -16.82 9.70 3.18
CA ILE A 367 -17.99 9.18 2.44
C ILE A 367 -18.35 7.77 2.91
N ASN A 368 -17.35 6.88 3.04
CA ASN A 368 -17.59 5.50 3.48
C ASN A 368 -16.43 4.88 4.30
N GLY A 369 -15.19 5.35 4.15
CA GLY A 369 -14.05 4.83 4.89
C GLY A 369 -13.84 3.32 4.72
N SER A 370 -13.90 2.79 3.50
CA SER A 370 -13.76 1.35 3.25
C SER A 370 -12.98 1.06 1.98
N VAL A 371 -12.15 0.03 2.04
CA VAL A 371 -11.38 -0.52 0.91
C VAL A 371 -12.09 -1.71 0.24
N ASN A 372 -13.34 -1.98 0.60
CA ASN A 372 -14.10 -3.12 0.09
C ASN A 372 -14.38 -3.01 -1.41
N ALA A 373 -14.41 -4.17 -2.08
CA ALA A 373 -14.68 -4.28 -3.52
C ALA A 373 -16.01 -3.60 -3.90
N GLY A 374 -15.95 -2.70 -4.89
CA GLY A 374 -17.13 -2.03 -5.46
C GLY A 374 -17.29 -0.55 -5.12
N ILE A 375 -16.45 0.01 -4.25
CA ILE A 375 -16.37 1.47 -4.03
C ILE A 375 -14.97 1.93 -4.39
N ASN A 376 -14.88 3.02 -5.15
CA ASN A 376 -13.59 3.61 -5.49
C ASN A 376 -12.89 4.05 -4.20
N THR A 377 -11.69 3.54 -3.92
CA THR A 377 -10.90 3.90 -2.74
C THR A 377 -10.79 5.41 -2.57
N VAL A 378 -10.56 6.16 -3.66
CA VAL A 378 -10.53 7.63 -3.62
C VAL A 378 -11.84 8.18 -3.09
N GLU A 379 -12.97 7.73 -3.62
CA GLU A 379 -14.30 8.16 -3.18
C GLU A 379 -14.55 7.80 -1.71
N SER A 380 -14.30 6.55 -1.33
CA SER A 380 -14.45 6.06 0.05
C SER A 380 -13.75 6.94 1.09
N PHE A 381 -12.52 7.37 0.78
CA PHE A 381 -11.66 8.13 1.69
C PHE A 381 -11.66 9.64 1.42
N THR A 382 -12.51 10.11 0.52
CA THR A 382 -12.76 11.55 0.33
C THR A 382 -13.53 12.09 1.54
N PRO A 383 -13.11 13.23 2.12
CA PRO A 383 -13.89 13.94 3.12
C PRO A 383 -15.29 14.31 2.61
N ARG A 384 -16.31 14.15 3.46
CA ARG A 384 -17.64 14.66 3.14
C ARG A 384 -17.62 16.18 3.03
N ALA A 385 -18.57 16.72 2.26
CA ALA A 385 -18.67 18.17 2.06
C ALA A 385 -18.88 18.99 3.34
N ASP A 386 -19.52 18.40 4.35
CA ASP A 386 -19.82 18.96 5.67
C ASP A 386 -18.80 18.56 6.75
N SER A 387 -17.74 17.83 6.36
CA SER A 387 -16.76 17.28 7.27
C SER A 387 -15.84 18.36 7.83
N ALA A 388 -15.49 18.24 9.12
CA ALA A 388 -14.45 19.07 9.72
C ALA A 388 -13.06 18.80 9.10
N ALA A 389 -12.86 17.70 8.37
CA ALA A 389 -11.61 17.42 7.68
C ALA A 389 -11.34 18.44 6.55
N VAL A 390 -12.39 19.02 5.97
CA VAL A 390 -12.28 19.99 4.88
C VAL A 390 -11.59 21.27 5.38
N ASP A 391 -10.58 21.73 4.64
CA ASP A 391 -9.74 22.90 4.96
C ASP A 391 -9.14 22.83 6.38
N GLY A 392 -8.95 21.61 6.88
CA GLY A 392 -8.63 21.35 8.28
C GLY A 392 -7.15 21.34 8.62
N GLY A 393 -6.31 21.19 7.61
CA GLY A 393 -4.86 21.09 7.72
C GLY A 393 -4.16 22.44 7.63
N SER A 394 -2.83 22.38 7.53
CA SER A 394 -1.95 23.52 7.31
C SER A 394 -1.01 23.26 6.14
N ALA A 395 -0.92 24.22 5.22
CA ALA A 395 -0.01 24.19 4.08
C ALA A 395 1.48 24.19 4.49
N SER A 396 1.81 24.52 5.74
CA SER A 396 3.19 24.49 6.24
C SER A 396 3.79 23.08 6.26
N TYR A 397 2.97 22.03 6.16
CA TYR A 397 3.43 20.64 6.21
C TYR A 397 3.38 19.92 4.86
N THR A 398 2.83 20.54 3.81
CA THR A 398 2.59 19.87 2.51
C THR A 398 3.63 20.21 1.45
N ALA A 399 4.76 20.83 1.82
CA ALA A 399 5.77 21.26 0.85
C ALA A 399 6.33 20.09 0.01
N ALA A 400 6.55 18.93 0.65
CA ALA A 400 6.99 17.69 0.00
C ALA A 400 5.82 16.81 -0.50
N LEU A 401 4.57 17.24 -0.29
CA LEU A 401 3.35 16.53 -0.70
C LEU A 401 2.55 17.42 -1.66
N LEU A 402 2.98 17.51 -2.91
CA LEU A 402 2.32 18.37 -3.89
C LEU A 402 0.92 17.87 -4.29
N VAL A 403 0.72 16.56 -4.20
CA VAL A 403 -0.54 15.90 -4.53
C VAL A 403 -1.05 14.99 -3.40
N ASP A 404 -2.36 14.77 -3.40
CA ASP A 404 -3.05 13.84 -2.53
C ASP A 404 -2.96 12.40 -3.03
N PHE A 405 -3.53 11.45 -2.29
CA PHE A 405 -3.57 10.03 -2.66
C PHE A 405 -4.17 9.80 -4.06
N ALA A 406 -5.08 10.67 -4.50
CA ALA A 406 -5.73 10.56 -5.79
C ALA A 406 -5.00 11.31 -6.92
N GLY A 407 -3.85 11.94 -6.63
CA GLY A 407 -3.08 12.74 -7.60
C GLY A 407 -3.62 14.16 -7.82
N ASN A 408 -4.50 14.67 -6.97
CA ASN A 408 -5.01 16.03 -7.02
C ASN A 408 -4.11 16.96 -6.20
N SER A 409 -4.06 18.26 -6.53
CA SER A 409 -3.24 19.21 -5.78
C SER A 409 -3.70 19.33 -4.32
N ARG A 410 -2.76 19.32 -3.38
CA ARG A 410 -3.02 19.41 -1.92
C ARG A 410 -3.64 20.71 -1.42
N GLN A 411 -3.80 21.74 -2.25
CA GLN A 411 -4.39 23.02 -1.83
C GLN A 411 -5.76 23.24 -2.48
N ALA A 412 -6.66 22.25 -2.36
CA ALA A 412 -8.02 22.34 -2.87
C ALA A 412 -8.91 23.16 -1.93
N GLY A 413 -8.86 24.50 -2.00
CA GLY A 413 -9.67 25.38 -1.15
C GLY A 413 -8.86 26.48 -0.50
N SER A 414 -9.10 26.72 0.79
CA SER A 414 -8.40 27.70 1.62
C SER A 414 -7.20 27.11 2.38
N ALA A 415 -7.21 25.80 2.63
CA ALA A 415 -6.13 25.03 3.27
C ALA A 415 -6.19 23.57 2.79
N PRO A 416 -5.12 22.75 2.95
CA PRO A 416 -5.21 21.32 2.69
C PRO A 416 -6.23 20.65 3.61
N ASP A 417 -6.93 19.64 3.11
CA ASP A 417 -7.79 18.80 3.94
C ASP A 417 -6.99 17.91 4.88
N ASN A 418 -7.60 17.53 6.01
CA ASN A 418 -7.06 16.47 6.84
C ASN A 418 -7.20 15.11 6.15
N GLY A 419 -6.12 14.33 6.19
CA GLY A 419 -6.09 12.98 5.64
C GLY A 419 -5.48 12.90 4.24
N ALA A 420 -5.59 11.71 3.66
CA ALA A 420 -4.91 11.31 2.44
C ALA A 420 -5.51 11.87 1.14
N VAL A 421 -6.80 12.26 1.17
CA VAL A 421 -7.56 12.65 -0.02
C VAL A 421 -8.18 14.02 0.21
N GLU A 422 -8.08 14.91 -0.78
CA GLU A 422 -8.75 16.21 -0.77
C GLU A 422 -10.23 16.07 -1.15
N ARG A 423 -11.09 16.93 -0.61
CA ARG A 423 -12.49 16.99 -0.98
C ARG A 423 -12.64 17.31 -2.46
N GLY A 424 -13.51 16.54 -3.12
CA GLY A 424 -13.76 16.70 -4.56
C GLY A 424 -12.64 16.13 -5.43
N ALA A 425 -11.70 15.40 -4.82
CA ALA A 425 -10.72 14.61 -5.54
C ALA A 425 -11.40 13.68 -6.56
N THR A 426 -10.83 13.66 -7.75
CA THR A 426 -11.10 12.62 -8.77
C THR A 426 -9.82 11.85 -9.00
N ALA A 427 -9.89 10.62 -9.51
CA ALA A 427 -8.68 9.90 -9.89
C ALA A 427 -7.90 10.72 -10.93
N ALA A 428 -6.71 11.18 -10.56
CA ALA A 428 -5.86 12.06 -11.36
C ALA A 428 -4.46 11.43 -11.52
N ALA A 429 -3.85 11.65 -12.68
CA ALA A 429 -2.57 11.05 -13.04
C ALA A 429 -1.36 11.94 -12.70
N ASN A 430 -1.50 12.97 -11.87
CA ASN A 430 -0.45 13.98 -11.65
C ASN A 430 0.62 13.57 -10.63
N TRP A 431 0.71 12.29 -10.28
CA TRP A 431 1.76 11.81 -9.40
C TRP A 431 3.15 12.11 -10.00
N PRO A 432 4.11 12.64 -9.22
CA PRO A 432 5.40 13.09 -9.74
C PRO A 432 6.17 12.04 -10.57
N TRP A 433 6.06 10.76 -10.21
CA TRP A 433 6.75 9.65 -10.90
C TRP A 433 6.08 9.18 -12.20
N ASN A 434 4.91 9.72 -12.58
CA ASN A 434 4.20 9.30 -13.79
C ASN A 434 4.83 9.85 -15.08
N SER A 435 5.62 10.93 -15.03
CA SER A 435 6.23 11.56 -16.21
C SER A 435 7.54 10.91 -16.69
N ASP A 436 8.11 9.99 -15.91
CA ASP A 436 9.54 9.68 -16.02
C ASP A 436 9.86 8.37 -16.75
N LEU A 437 8.85 7.64 -17.23
CA LEU A 437 9.06 6.39 -17.97
C LEU A 437 8.88 6.56 -19.48
N PRO A 438 9.95 6.39 -20.28
CA PRO A 438 9.82 6.32 -21.74
C PRO A 438 9.06 5.05 -22.15
N ALA A 439 8.37 5.12 -23.29
CA ALA A 439 7.75 3.94 -23.90
C ALA A 439 8.82 2.95 -24.41
N PRO A 440 8.55 1.64 -24.47
CA PRO A 440 9.51 0.64 -24.94
C PRO A 440 9.97 0.95 -26.39
N SER A 441 11.28 0.97 -26.65
CA SER A 441 11.83 1.35 -27.97
C SER A 441 11.63 0.32 -29.08
N SER A 442 11.25 -0.94 -28.77
CA SER A 442 10.98 -1.98 -29.78
C SER A 442 9.49 -2.34 -29.90
N THR A 443 8.74 -1.52 -30.65
CA THR A 443 7.40 -1.90 -31.12
C THR A 443 7.51 -2.92 -32.26
N GLY A 444 7.74 -4.19 -31.91
CA GLY A 444 7.40 -5.31 -32.78
C GLY A 444 5.88 -5.53 -32.71
N SER A 445 5.15 -5.13 -33.75
CA SER A 445 3.70 -5.30 -33.82
C SER A 445 3.32 -6.79 -33.84
N SER A 446 2.94 -7.32 -32.68
CA SER A 446 1.92 -8.37 -32.61
C SER A 446 1.17 -8.19 -31.30
N GLY A 447 0.02 -7.52 -31.39
CA GLY A 447 -1.01 -7.65 -30.38
C GLY A 447 -1.40 -9.12 -30.30
N GLN A 448 -0.94 -9.79 -29.26
CA GLN A 448 -1.68 -10.89 -28.68
C GLN A 448 -2.45 -10.29 -27.51
N PRO A 449 -3.79 -10.26 -27.54
CA PRO A 449 -4.55 -9.92 -26.36
C PRO A 449 -4.17 -10.89 -25.24
N ALA A 450 -4.19 -10.40 -24.00
CA ALA A 450 -3.96 -11.20 -22.81
C ALA A 450 -4.77 -12.51 -22.87
N PRO A 451 -4.23 -13.65 -22.40
CA PRO A 451 -5.04 -14.84 -22.23
C PRO A 451 -6.21 -14.49 -21.29
N THR A 452 -7.43 -14.51 -21.81
CA THR A 452 -8.64 -14.44 -20.98
C THR A 452 -8.57 -15.57 -19.96
N ILE A 453 -8.44 -15.24 -18.67
CA ILE A 453 -8.69 -16.19 -17.59
C ILE A 453 -10.15 -16.62 -17.75
N GLN A 454 -10.38 -17.86 -18.18
CA GLN A 454 -11.72 -18.40 -18.25
C GLN A 454 -12.10 -18.85 -16.84
N PRO A 455 -13.18 -18.31 -16.26
CA PRO A 455 -13.61 -18.70 -14.93
C PRO A 455 -14.05 -20.16 -14.93
N THR A 456 -13.83 -20.88 -13.83
CA THR A 456 -14.31 -22.27 -13.72
C THR A 456 -15.84 -22.29 -13.77
N GLU A 457 -16.42 -23.35 -14.33
CA GLU A 457 -17.88 -23.53 -14.39
C GLU A 457 -18.52 -23.40 -13.00
N ALA A 458 -17.88 -23.94 -11.97
CA ALA A 458 -18.35 -23.83 -10.59
C ALA A 458 -18.41 -22.36 -10.10
N ARG A 459 -17.43 -21.53 -10.49
CA ARG A 459 -17.40 -20.11 -10.13
C ARG A 459 -18.45 -19.32 -10.88
N VAL A 460 -18.62 -19.59 -12.18
CA VAL A 460 -19.69 -18.99 -12.99
C VAL A 460 -21.07 -19.29 -12.39
N GLN A 461 -21.32 -20.54 -11.99
CA GLN A 461 -22.59 -20.94 -11.38
C GLN A 461 -22.80 -20.28 -10.01
N ALA A 462 -21.77 -20.21 -9.16
CA ALA A 462 -21.85 -19.56 -7.86
C ALA A 462 -22.13 -18.05 -7.97
N VAL A 463 -21.42 -17.36 -8.88
CA VAL A 463 -21.65 -15.95 -9.18
C VAL A 463 -23.05 -15.73 -9.75
N GLY A 464 -23.51 -16.58 -10.67
CA GLY A 464 -24.86 -16.49 -11.24
C GLY A 464 -25.98 -16.65 -10.20
N ARG A 465 -25.82 -17.60 -9.27
CA ARG A 465 -26.74 -17.79 -8.13
C ARG A 465 -26.77 -16.57 -7.23
N LEU A 466 -25.59 -16.06 -6.88
CA LEU A 466 -25.43 -14.89 -6.03
C LEU A 466 -26.05 -13.63 -6.67
N TYR A 467 -25.87 -13.46 -7.98
CA TYR A 467 -26.46 -12.37 -8.76
C TYR A 467 -27.98 -12.44 -8.74
N SER A 468 -28.54 -13.63 -8.93
CA SER A 468 -29.99 -13.86 -8.91
C SER A 468 -30.58 -13.65 -7.52
N ALA A 469 -29.86 -14.10 -6.47
CA ALA A 469 -30.25 -13.89 -5.08
C ALA A 469 -30.20 -12.41 -4.69
N ALA A 470 -29.22 -11.67 -5.21
CA ALA A 470 -29.05 -10.26 -4.93
C ALA A 470 -30.06 -9.37 -5.67
N PHE A 471 -30.32 -9.62 -6.95
CA PHE A 471 -31.00 -8.65 -7.82
C PHE A 471 -32.36 -9.10 -8.36
N LEU A 472 -32.82 -10.30 -7.98
CA LEU A 472 -34.06 -10.91 -8.50
C LEU A 472 -34.06 -11.10 -10.02
N ARG A 473 -32.89 -11.21 -10.63
CA ARG A 473 -32.72 -11.43 -12.07
C ARG A 473 -31.42 -12.18 -12.36
N ALA A 474 -31.40 -12.86 -13.49
CA ALA A 474 -30.17 -13.44 -14.01
C ALA A 474 -29.13 -12.33 -14.33
N PRO A 475 -27.83 -12.62 -14.18
CA PRO A 475 -26.78 -11.70 -14.61
C PRO A 475 -26.82 -11.51 -16.13
N ASP A 476 -26.47 -10.31 -16.59
CA ASP A 476 -26.15 -10.12 -18.01
C ASP A 476 -24.77 -10.73 -18.33
N ALA A 477 -24.50 -10.94 -19.62
CA ALA A 477 -23.27 -11.60 -20.06
C ALA A 477 -21.99 -10.87 -19.62
N ARG A 478 -22.00 -9.53 -19.56
CA ARG A 478 -20.81 -8.74 -19.16
C ARG A 478 -20.63 -8.79 -17.65
N GLY A 479 -21.71 -8.66 -16.89
CA GLY A 479 -21.70 -8.78 -15.44
C GLY A 479 -21.23 -10.18 -14.99
N LEU A 480 -21.79 -11.24 -15.59
CA LEU A 480 -21.39 -12.61 -15.27
C LEU A 480 -19.91 -12.85 -15.59
N GLN A 481 -19.45 -12.39 -16.76
CA GLN A 481 -18.05 -12.52 -17.14
C GLN A 481 -17.15 -11.80 -16.13
N TYR A 482 -17.40 -10.51 -15.88
CA TYR A 482 -16.60 -9.69 -14.97
C TYR A 482 -16.51 -10.30 -13.57
N TRP A 483 -17.65 -10.60 -12.94
CA TRP A 483 -17.68 -11.11 -11.57
C TRP A 483 -17.16 -12.53 -11.44
N SER A 484 -17.17 -13.32 -12.52
CA SER A 484 -16.58 -14.65 -12.51
C SER A 484 -15.06 -14.60 -12.66
N THR A 485 -14.51 -13.59 -13.34
CA THR A 485 -13.08 -13.44 -13.60
C THR A 485 -12.31 -12.56 -12.61
N VAL A 486 -13.00 -11.69 -11.87
CA VAL A 486 -12.37 -10.88 -10.82
C VAL A 486 -11.84 -11.79 -9.72
N ASP A 487 -10.62 -11.54 -9.25
CA ASP A 487 -10.01 -12.30 -8.16
C ASP A 487 -10.53 -11.79 -6.81
N ALA A 488 -11.75 -12.19 -6.48
CA ALA A 488 -12.44 -11.87 -5.23
C ALA A 488 -13.08 -13.13 -4.62
N ARG A 489 -13.21 -13.22 -3.31
CA ARG A 489 -13.96 -14.32 -2.71
C ARG A 489 -15.45 -14.09 -2.97
N LEU A 490 -16.26 -15.15 -3.01
CA LEU A 490 -17.71 -15.01 -3.23
C LEU A 490 -18.39 -14.13 -2.18
N VAL A 491 -17.85 -14.09 -0.95
CA VAL A 491 -18.36 -13.20 0.11
C VAL A 491 -18.09 -11.73 -0.18
N ASP A 492 -16.97 -11.40 -0.85
CA ASP A 492 -16.62 -10.04 -1.23
C ASP A 492 -17.50 -9.57 -2.40
N ILE A 493 -17.82 -10.48 -3.33
CA ILE A 493 -18.82 -10.25 -4.40
C ILE A 493 -20.22 -10.07 -3.80
N ALA A 494 -20.59 -10.89 -2.81
CA ALA A 494 -21.88 -10.80 -2.13
C ALA A 494 -22.02 -9.47 -1.38
N TYR A 495 -20.92 -9.01 -0.77
CA TYR A 495 -20.84 -7.70 -0.15
C TYR A 495 -21.07 -6.61 -1.19
N ALA A 496 -20.29 -6.59 -2.27
CA ALA A 496 -20.42 -5.63 -3.36
C ALA A 496 -21.86 -5.55 -3.89
N PHE A 497 -22.53 -6.71 -4.07
CA PHE A 497 -23.93 -6.74 -4.47
C PHE A 497 -24.84 -6.13 -3.41
N SER A 498 -24.71 -6.55 -2.14
CA SER A 498 -25.57 -6.10 -1.05
C SER A 498 -25.53 -4.59 -0.76
N ILE A 499 -24.47 -3.90 -1.19
CA ILE A 499 -24.30 -2.46 -1.01
C ILE A 499 -24.44 -1.64 -2.31
N SER A 500 -24.65 -2.31 -3.45
CA SER A 500 -24.82 -1.66 -4.75
C SER A 500 -26.11 -0.83 -4.81
N ASP A 501 -26.13 0.18 -5.69
CA ASP A 501 -27.33 0.98 -5.92
C ASP A 501 -28.48 0.13 -6.47
N GLU A 502 -28.18 -0.90 -7.27
CA GLU A 502 -29.20 -1.83 -7.74
C GLU A 502 -29.87 -2.58 -6.58
N PHE A 503 -29.09 -3.07 -5.62
CA PHE A 503 -29.62 -3.75 -4.43
C PHE A 503 -30.41 -2.79 -3.54
N LYS A 504 -29.89 -1.58 -3.32
CA LYS A 504 -30.59 -0.53 -2.56
C LYS A 504 -31.89 -0.09 -3.24
N ASN A 505 -31.91 0.03 -4.57
CA ASN A 505 -33.11 0.36 -5.34
C ASN A 505 -34.13 -0.79 -5.32
N THR A 506 -33.66 -2.03 -5.28
CA THR A 506 -34.52 -3.22 -5.24
C THR A 506 -35.19 -3.40 -3.88
N TYR A 507 -34.48 -3.12 -2.78
CA TYR A 507 -34.97 -3.46 -1.44
C TYR A 507 -35.15 -2.29 -0.46
N GLY A 508 -34.60 -1.12 -0.76
CA GLY A 508 -34.57 0.02 0.13
C GLY A 508 -33.70 -0.18 1.37
N VAL A 509 -33.88 0.71 2.35
CA VAL A 509 -33.21 0.59 3.66
C VAL A 509 -33.96 -0.44 4.50
N LEU A 510 -33.33 -1.58 4.77
CA LEU A 510 -33.90 -2.64 5.59
C LEU A 510 -33.31 -2.66 7.00
N SER A 511 -34.10 -3.07 8.00
CA SER A 511 -33.57 -3.59 9.26
C SER A 511 -32.97 -4.99 9.06
N ASN A 512 -32.29 -5.56 10.06
CA ASN A 512 -31.83 -6.94 9.97
C ASN A 512 -33.00 -7.91 9.78
N GLU A 513 -34.10 -7.71 10.50
CA GLU A 513 -35.32 -8.52 10.36
C GLU A 513 -35.92 -8.39 8.95
N GLY A 514 -35.96 -7.16 8.41
CA GLY A 514 -36.42 -6.92 7.05
C GLY A 514 -35.52 -7.55 6.00
N PHE A 515 -34.20 -7.55 6.22
CA PHE A 515 -33.23 -8.20 5.34
C PHE A 515 -33.40 -9.72 5.34
N VAL A 516 -33.53 -10.35 6.51
CA VAL A 516 -33.76 -11.79 6.64
C VAL A 516 -35.07 -12.20 5.97
N ASP A 517 -36.17 -11.46 6.19
CA ASP A 517 -37.45 -11.72 5.50
C ASP A 517 -37.30 -11.67 3.98
N ARG A 518 -36.54 -10.71 3.45
CA ARG A 518 -36.25 -10.61 2.01
C ARG A 518 -35.45 -11.80 1.50
N MET A 519 -34.43 -12.26 2.22
CA MET A 519 -33.65 -13.43 1.81
C MET A 519 -34.53 -14.68 1.69
N TYR A 520 -35.40 -14.94 2.66
CA TYR A 520 -36.34 -16.07 2.58
C TYR A 520 -37.32 -15.95 1.41
N ARG A 521 -37.97 -14.80 1.26
CA ARG A 521 -39.02 -14.63 0.23
C ARG A 521 -38.48 -14.60 -1.17
N ASN A 522 -37.31 -14.02 -1.36
CA ASN A 522 -36.79 -13.74 -2.68
C ASN A 522 -35.83 -14.80 -3.17
N VAL A 523 -35.01 -15.34 -2.27
CA VAL A 523 -34.05 -16.39 -2.60
C VAL A 523 -34.72 -17.75 -2.44
N LEU A 524 -35.42 -18.00 -1.32
CA LEU A 524 -36.03 -19.31 -1.06
C LEU A 524 -37.50 -19.42 -1.47
N GLN A 525 -38.11 -18.35 -1.99
CA GLN A 525 -39.50 -18.31 -2.47
C GLN A 525 -40.54 -18.72 -1.41
N ARG A 526 -40.24 -18.49 -0.12
CA ARG A 526 -41.14 -18.77 1.01
C ARG A 526 -40.92 -17.79 2.17
N PRO A 527 -41.87 -17.61 3.09
CA PRO A 527 -41.62 -16.88 4.33
C PRO A 527 -40.64 -17.64 5.25
N ALA A 528 -39.90 -16.89 6.07
CA ALA A 528 -39.13 -17.44 7.17
C ALA A 528 -40.06 -18.07 8.23
N ASP A 529 -39.73 -19.25 8.74
CA ASP A 529 -40.33 -19.74 9.98
C ASP A 529 -39.73 -19.01 11.20
N ALA A 530 -40.39 -19.11 12.35
CA ALA A 530 -40.00 -18.37 13.56
C ALA A 530 -38.57 -18.69 14.04
N ASN A 531 -38.14 -19.96 13.90
CA ASN A 531 -36.81 -20.38 14.34
C ASN A 531 -35.73 -19.91 13.35
N GLY A 532 -36.00 -20.03 12.04
CA GLY A 532 -35.11 -19.56 10.99
C GLY A 532 -34.90 -18.05 11.03
N ALA A 533 -35.97 -17.27 11.25
CA ALA A 533 -35.86 -15.83 11.41
C ALA A 533 -35.04 -15.45 12.66
N ALA A 534 -35.31 -16.09 13.80
CA ALA A 534 -34.58 -15.84 15.04
C ALA A 534 -33.09 -16.19 14.93
N TYR A 535 -32.76 -17.29 14.25
CA TYR A 535 -31.38 -17.73 14.03
C TYR A 535 -30.55 -16.68 13.26
N TRP A 536 -31.01 -16.26 12.07
CA TRP A 536 -30.28 -15.30 11.26
C TRP A 536 -30.19 -13.93 11.92
N ASN A 537 -31.27 -13.45 12.55
CA ASN A 537 -31.25 -12.18 13.27
C ASN A 537 -30.27 -12.19 14.44
N ASN A 538 -30.16 -13.31 15.17
CA ASN A 538 -29.18 -13.46 16.25
C ASN A 538 -27.74 -13.41 15.72
N LEU A 539 -27.44 -14.13 14.62
CA LEU A 539 -26.11 -14.10 14.01
C LEU A 539 -25.74 -12.70 13.51
N MET A 540 -26.68 -11.99 12.87
CA MET A 540 -26.45 -10.62 12.40
C MET A 540 -26.27 -9.62 13.55
N THR A 541 -26.95 -9.83 14.68
CA THR A 541 -26.75 -9.01 15.89
C THR A 541 -25.36 -9.25 16.49
N ASN A 542 -24.81 -10.45 16.34
CA ASN A 542 -23.49 -10.84 16.82
C ASN A 542 -22.36 -10.65 15.77
N GLY A 543 -22.61 -9.87 14.72
CA GLY A 543 -21.57 -9.43 13.78
C GLY A 543 -21.57 -10.10 12.40
N LEU A 544 -22.47 -11.05 12.12
CA LEU A 544 -22.59 -11.63 10.78
C LEU A 544 -23.12 -10.58 9.78
N SER A 545 -22.39 -10.35 8.70
CA SER A 545 -22.72 -9.33 7.71
C SER A 545 -23.87 -9.74 6.78
N ARG A 546 -24.52 -8.75 6.15
CA ARG A 546 -25.53 -8.98 5.10
C ARG A 546 -24.96 -9.74 3.90
N ALA A 547 -23.68 -9.51 3.60
CA ALA A 547 -22.95 -10.22 2.55
C ALA A 547 -22.86 -11.71 2.81
N GLU A 548 -22.48 -12.07 4.05
CA GLU A 548 -22.40 -13.46 4.47
C GLU A 548 -23.77 -14.11 4.47
N VAL A 549 -24.81 -13.44 4.98
CA VAL A 549 -26.19 -13.95 4.92
C VAL A 549 -26.65 -14.17 3.47
N LEU A 550 -26.47 -13.18 2.58
CA LEU A 550 -26.80 -13.32 1.17
C LEU A 550 -26.04 -14.49 0.52
N LEU A 551 -24.76 -14.63 0.81
CA LEU A 551 -23.95 -15.75 0.34
C LEU A 551 -24.50 -17.09 0.84
N TYR A 552 -24.76 -17.22 2.14
CA TYR A 552 -25.31 -18.45 2.73
C TYR A 552 -26.65 -18.85 2.11
N PHE A 553 -27.53 -17.89 1.83
CA PHE A 553 -28.81 -18.16 1.16
C PHE A 553 -28.59 -18.57 -0.30
N SER A 554 -27.78 -17.81 -1.05
CA SER A 554 -27.46 -18.07 -2.46
C SER A 554 -26.70 -19.39 -2.70
N ASP A 555 -26.12 -19.96 -1.64
CA ASP A 555 -25.35 -21.19 -1.72
C ASP A 555 -25.99 -22.35 -0.93
N SER A 556 -27.15 -22.11 -0.33
CA SER A 556 -27.90 -23.13 0.38
C SER A 556 -28.32 -24.28 -0.55
N ALA A 557 -28.36 -25.49 -0.01
CA ALA A 557 -28.88 -26.65 -0.74
C ALA A 557 -30.34 -26.44 -1.17
N GLU A 558 -31.12 -25.70 -0.37
CA GLU A 558 -32.50 -25.34 -0.70
C GLU A 558 -32.58 -24.49 -1.97
N TYR A 559 -31.71 -23.50 -2.14
CA TYR A 559 -31.70 -22.65 -3.33
C TYR A 559 -31.05 -23.31 -4.55
N ARG A 560 -29.99 -24.09 -4.37
CA ARG A 560 -29.31 -24.80 -5.47
C ARG A 560 -30.19 -25.86 -6.15
N ASN A 561 -31.24 -26.34 -5.48
CA ASN A 561 -32.13 -27.38 -5.97
C ASN A 561 -33.46 -26.84 -6.55
N GLN A 562 -33.58 -25.51 -6.75
CA GLN A 562 -34.77 -24.87 -7.33
C GLN A 562 -34.76 -24.83 -8.86
#